data_AF-A0A7C3P4C5-F1
#
_entry.id   AF-A0A7C3P4C5-F1
#
_cell.length_a   1.000
_cell.length_b   1.000
_cell.length_c   1.000
_cell.angle_alpha   90.00
_cell.angle_beta   90.00
_cell.angle_gamma   90.00
#
_symmetry.space_group_name_H-M   'P 1'
#
loop_
_entity.id
_entity.type
_entity.pdbx_description
1 polymer ?
#
loop_
_entity_poly.entity_id
_entity_poly.type
_entity_poly.pdbx_seq_one_letter_code
_entity_poly.pdbx_strand_id
1 'polypeptide(L)'
;RILLEAQELFSGEIKKEVIEKISKQVPLDKIVFELPVVILPGSTRDFKHRVCSWLVKEFGTEVNLANVEWDEIFITELVRRGMAGDTSHPQGAYRLAGIR
;
A
#
# COMPACT_ATOMS: atom_id res chain seq x y z
N ARG A 1 -7.26 -16.54 3.56
CA ARG A 1 -6.56 -15.24 3.53
C ARG A 1 -6.77 -14.59 4.88
N ILE A 2 -5.80 -13.81 5.36
CA ILE A 2 -5.84 -13.06 6.61
C ILE A 2 -5.97 -11.59 6.23
N LEU A 3 -7.00 -10.92 6.76
CA LEU A 3 -7.20 -9.48 6.60
C LEU A 3 -6.54 -8.77 7.77
N LEU A 4 -5.74 -7.75 7.47
CA LEU A 4 -5.13 -6.90 8.49
C LEU A 4 -5.76 -5.50 8.42
N GLU A 5 -6.37 -5.09 9.51
CA GLU A 5 -7.18 -3.88 9.56
C GLU A 5 -6.34 -2.61 9.57
N ALA A 6 -6.84 -1.59 8.88
CA ALA A 6 -6.10 -0.35 8.72
C ALA A 6 -5.92 0.40 10.05
N GLN A 7 -6.91 0.35 10.93
CA GLN A 7 -6.87 1.05 12.22
C GLN A 7 -5.82 0.47 13.17
N GLU A 8 -5.51 -0.83 13.05
CA GLU A 8 -4.50 -1.48 13.87
C GLU A 8 -3.07 -1.11 13.41
N LEU A 9 -2.88 -0.92 12.10
CA LEU A 9 -1.56 -0.80 11.47
C LEU A 9 -1.18 0.64 11.06
N PHE A 10 -2.16 1.51 10.83
CA PHE A 10 -1.99 2.80 10.17
C PHE A 10 -2.69 3.97 10.91
N SER A 11 -2.62 4.01 12.24
CA SER A 11 -3.23 5.08 13.05
C SER A 11 -2.34 6.33 13.11
N GLY A 12 -2.35 7.16 12.06
CA GLY A 12 -1.54 8.40 11.97
C GLY A 12 -0.07 8.20 11.60
N GLU A 13 0.45 6.99 11.79
CA GLU A 13 1.76 6.53 11.34
C GLU A 13 1.69 5.06 10.90
N ILE A 14 2.69 4.62 10.13
CA ILE A 14 2.79 3.23 9.68
C ILE A 14 3.60 2.44 10.72
N LYS A 15 2.98 1.43 11.35
CA LYS A 15 3.64 0.55 12.34
C LYS A 15 4.52 -0.51 11.65
N LYS A 16 5.61 -0.06 11.01
CA LYS A 16 6.46 -0.88 10.14
C LYS A 16 6.98 -2.14 10.83
N GLU A 17 7.46 -2.04 12.07
CA GLU A 17 8.06 -3.18 12.77
C GLU A 17 7.04 -4.30 13.03
N VAL A 18 5.76 -3.96 13.22
CA VAL A 18 4.68 -4.94 13.38
C VAL A 18 4.41 -5.63 12.06
N ILE A 19 4.28 -4.85 10.98
CA ILE A 19 3.99 -5.36 9.65
C ILE A 19 5.11 -6.29 9.15
N GLU A 20 6.38 -5.91 9.37
CA GLU A 20 7.55 -6.72 9.03
C GLU A 20 7.61 -8.04 9.82
N LYS A 21 7.21 -8.03 11.10
CA LYS A 21 7.16 -9.26 11.91
C LYS A 21 6.08 -10.22 11.43
N ILE A 22 4.94 -9.69 10.99
CA ILE A 22 3.83 -10.48 10.44
C ILE A 22 4.23 -11.07 9.09
N SER A 23 4.80 -10.26 8.18
CA SER A 23 5.18 -10.70 6.84
C SER A 23 6.30 -11.74 6.81
N LYS A 24 7.11 -11.83 7.87
CA LYS A 24 8.09 -12.91 8.08
C LYS A 24 7.48 -14.25 8.51
N GLN A 25 6.28 -14.24 9.08
CA GLN A 25 5.63 -15.43 9.63
C GLN A 25 4.49 -15.94 8.75
N VAL A 26 3.88 -15.06 7.95
CA VAL A 26 2.74 -15.37 7.10
C VAL A 26 3.13 -15.08 5.65
N PRO A 27 2.93 -16.04 4.71
CA PRO A 27 3.17 -15.79 3.29
C PRO A 27 2.37 -14.59 2.79
N LEU A 28 3.02 -13.65 2.09
CA LEU A 28 2.41 -12.40 1.62
C LEU A 28 1.15 -12.63 0.75
N ASP A 29 1.12 -13.70 -0.05
CA ASP A 29 -0.04 -14.07 -0.88
C ASP A 29 -1.28 -14.46 -0.07
N LYS A 30 -1.11 -14.73 1.23
CA LYS A 30 -2.19 -15.01 2.18
C LYS A 30 -2.66 -13.77 2.94
N ILE A 31 -1.92 -12.66 2.91
CA ILE A 31 -2.24 -11.42 3.62
C ILE A 31 -2.97 -10.48 2.68
N VAL A 32 -4.00 -9.79 3.19
CA VAL A 32 -4.65 -8.64 2.56
C VAL A 32 -4.56 -7.47 3.51
N PHE A 33 -3.94 -6.37 3.09
CA PHE A 33 -3.82 -5.15 3.88
C PHE A 33 -4.97 -4.21 3.59
N GLU A 34 -5.71 -3.79 4.59
CA GLU A 34 -6.68 -2.72 4.41
C GLU A 34 -6.00 -1.36 4.28
N LEU A 35 -6.41 -0.59 3.29
CA LEU A 35 -6.07 0.83 3.24
C LEU A 35 -6.98 1.61 4.22
N PRO A 36 -6.47 2.72 4.82
CA PRO A 36 -7.30 3.63 5.60
C PRO A 36 -8.53 4.09 4.80
N VAL A 37 -9.71 4.17 5.42
CA VAL A 37 -10.94 4.63 4.72
C VAL A 37 -11.18 6.10 5.06
N VAL A 38 -11.36 6.96 4.07
CA VAL A 38 -11.41 8.43 4.29
C VAL A 38 -12.64 8.87 5.09
N ILE A 39 -13.72 8.07 5.12
CA ILE A 39 -14.90 8.36 5.95
C ILE A 39 -14.64 8.19 7.45
N LEU A 40 -13.57 7.49 7.84
CA LEU A 40 -13.24 7.24 9.24
C LEU A 40 -12.43 8.40 9.82
N PRO A 41 -12.69 8.82 11.08
CA PRO A 41 -11.96 9.89 11.72
C PRO A 41 -10.44 9.63 11.72
N GLY A 42 -9.66 10.68 11.45
CA GLY A 42 -8.20 10.61 11.44
C GLY A 42 -7.59 10.00 10.18
N SER A 43 -8.40 9.56 9.21
CA SER A 43 -7.94 9.13 7.89
C SER A 43 -8.04 10.29 6.90
N THR A 44 -7.00 10.49 6.08
CA THR A 44 -7.00 11.45 4.97
C THR A 44 -6.62 10.75 3.69
N ARG A 45 -7.02 11.33 2.55
CA ARG A 45 -6.64 10.81 1.23
C ARG A 45 -5.13 10.77 1.03
N ASP A 46 -4.42 11.81 1.47
CA ASP A 46 -2.96 11.86 1.44
C ASP A 46 -2.34 10.73 2.25
N PHE A 47 -2.85 10.50 3.47
CA PHE A 47 -2.35 9.43 4.32
C PHE A 47 -2.60 8.05 3.71
N LYS A 48 -3.79 7.83 3.16
CA LYS A 48 -4.13 6.61 2.46
C LYS A 48 -3.23 6.34 1.25
N HIS A 49 -2.99 7.35 0.43
CA HIS A 49 -2.07 7.29 -0.71
C HIS A 49 -0.66 6.91 -0.25
N ARG A 50 -0.17 7.54 0.81
CA ARG A 50 1.13 7.23 1.44
C ARG A 50 1.22 5.79 1.92
N VAL A 51 0.16 5.26 2.54
CA VAL A 51 0.09 3.85 2.97
C VAL A 51 0.13 2.91 1.77
N CYS A 52 -0.68 3.17 0.74
CA CYS A 52 -0.71 2.37 -0.49
C CYS A 52 0.69 2.31 -1.15
N SER A 53 1.31 3.47 -1.33
CA SER A 53 2.63 3.58 -1.94
C SER A 53 3.72 2.93 -1.12
N TRP A 54 3.64 2.99 0.21
CA TRP A 54 4.56 2.27 1.09
C TRP A 54 4.39 0.74 0.96
N LEU A 55 3.15 0.23 0.99
CA LEU A 55 2.88 -1.21 0.84
C LEU A 55 3.36 -1.75 -0.51
N VAL A 56 3.10 -1.03 -1.60
CA VAL A 56 3.58 -1.42 -2.95
C VAL A 56 5.10 -1.36 -3.02
N LYS A 57 5.72 -0.36 -2.39
CA LYS A 57 7.18 -0.25 -2.34
C LYS A 57 7.83 -1.40 -1.57
N GLU A 58 7.23 -1.79 -0.45
CA GLU A 58 7.79 -2.77 0.48
C GLU A 58 7.53 -4.22 0.03
N PHE A 59 6.33 -4.50 -0.49
CA PHE A 59 5.87 -5.86 -0.78
C PHE A 59 5.66 -6.14 -2.28
N GLY A 60 5.92 -5.15 -3.13
CA GLY A 60 5.85 -5.28 -4.57
C GLY A 60 4.48 -4.94 -5.17
N THR A 61 4.43 -4.95 -6.50
CA THR A 61 3.28 -4.47 -7.30
C THR A 61 2.04 -5.33 -7.17
N GLU A 62 2.17 -6.55 -6.64
CA GLU A 62 1.08 -7.54 -6.50
C GLU A 62 0.59 -7.70 -5.05
N VAL A 63 0.99 -6.79 -4.13
CA VAL A 63 0.50 -6.83 -2.74
C VAL A 63 -1.03 -6.78 -2.70
N ASN A 64 -1.68 -7.67 -1.94
CA ASN A 64 -3.14 -7.65 -1.86
C ASN A 64 -3.61 -6.48 -0.99
N LEU A 65 -4.47 -5.63 -1.56
CA LEU A 65 -5.05 -4.48 -0.87
C LEU A 65 -6.56 -4.63 -0.77
N ALA A 66 -7.11 -4.24 0.37
CA ALA A 66 -8.55 -4.06 0.61
C ALA A 66 -8.85 -2.58 0.87
N ASN A 67 -10.13 -2.23 0.91
CA ASN A 67 -10.59 -0.84 1.09
C ASN A 67 -10.03 0.15 0.07
N VAL A 68 -9.74 -0.32 -1.14
CA VAL A 68 -9.52 0.55 -2.30
C VAL A 68 -10.87 1.19 -2.64
N GLU A 69 -10.99 2.50 -2.41
CA GLU A 69 -12.23 3.22 -2.69
C GLU A 69 -12.40 3.40 -4.20
N TRP A 70 -13.64 3.51 -4.67
CA TRP A 70 -13.98 3.50 -6.10
C TRP A 70 -13.27 4.60 -6.88
N ASP A 71 -13.04 5.75 -6.25
CA ASP A 71 -12.37 6.93 -6.80
C ASP A 71 -10.84 6.83 -6.75
N GLU A 72 -10.30 5.77 -6.15
CA GLU A 72 -8.85 5.56 -5.99
C GLU A 72 -8.31 4.34 -6.74
N ILE A 73 -9.17 3.64 -7.48
CA ILE A 73 -8.77 2.50 -8.30
C ILE A 73 -7.66 2.92 -9.28
N PHE A 74 -7.83 4.05 -9.97
CA PHE A 74 -6.85 4.54 -10.94
C PHE A 74 -5.51 4.90 -10.29
N ILE A 75 -5.53 5.65 -9.18
CA ILE A 75 -4.27 6.04 -8.53
C ILE A 75 -3.55 4.82 -7.94
N THR A 76 -4.29 3.86 -7.39
CA THR A 76 -3.73 2.60 -6.88
C THR A 76 -3.03 1.82 -7.99
N GLU A 77 -3.65 1.72 -9.18
CA GLU A 77 -3.01 1.07 -10.33
C GLU A 77 -1.79 1.85 -10.83
N LEU A 78 -1.86 3.19 -10.91
CA LEU A 78 -0.71 4.02 -11.28
C LEU A 78 0.47 3.81 -10.31
N VAL A 79 0.18 3.65 -9.01
CA VAL A 79 1.17 3.34 -7.98
C VAL A 79 1.78 1.95 -8.22
N ARG A 80 0.97 0.91 -8.44
CA ARG A 80 1.46 -0.45 -8.76
C ARG A 80 2.33 -0.46 -10.02
N ARG A 81 1.94 0.29 -11.04
CA ARG A 81 2.70 0.41 -12.30
C ARG A 81 3.94 1.28 -12.18
N GLY A 82 4.17 1.94 -11.05
CA GLY A 82 5.24 2.93 -10.89
C GLY A 82 5.15 4.07 -11.91
N MET A 83 3.93 4.53 -12.15
CA MET A 83 3.56 5.69 -12.97
C MET A 83 3.09 6.87 -12.11
N ALA A 84 2.87 6.66 -10.82
CA ALA A 84 2.60 7.73 -9.86
C ALA A 84 3.91 8.40 -9.39
N GLY A 85 3.83 9.67 -8.95
CA GLY A 85 5.01 10.48 -8.61
C GLY A 85 5.81 10.01 -7.39
N ASP A 86 5.27 9.08 -6.62
CA ASP A 86 5.80 8.64 -5.33
C ASP A 86 6.30 7.18 -5.34
N THR A 87 6.15 6.46 -6.44
CA THR A 87 6.47 5.03 -6.52
C THR A 87 7.37 4.64 -7.69
N SER A 88 8.64 5.02 -7.59
CA SER A 88 9.73 4.47 -8.41
C SER A 88 10.16 3.08 -7.92
N HIS A 89 9.22 2.14 -7.72
CA HIS A 89 9.53 0.75 -7.36
C HIS A 89 10.45 0.14 -8.44
N PRO A 90 11.43 -0.74 -8.11
CA PRO A 90 12.35 -1.30 -9.11
C PRO A 90 11.67 -2.00 -10.30
N GLN A 91 10.46 -2.54 -10.11
CA GLN A 91 9.64 -3.13 -11.17
C GLN A 91 8.66 -2.14 -11.83
N GLY A 92 8.67 -0.87 -11.43
CA GLY A 92 7.79 0.17 -11.94
C GLY A 92 8.25 0.73 -13.29
N ALA A 93 7.29 1.25 -14.06
CA ALA A 93 7.46 1.71 -15.43
C ALA A 93 8.59 2.76 -15.57
N TYR A 94 8.67 3.75 -14.68
CA TYR A 94 9.74 4.75 -14.73
C TYR A 94 11.13 4.13 -14.50
N ARG A 95 11.26 3.19 -13.56
CA ARG A 95 12.53 2.51 -13.30
C ARG A 95 12.93 1.59 -14.44
N LEU A 96 11.99 0.86 -15.01
CA LEU A 96 12.19 0.03 -16.20
C LEU A 96 12.59 0.88 -17.43
N ALA A 97 12.11 2.12 -17.51
CA ALA A 97 12.48 3.10 -18.53
C ALA A 97 13.81 3.83 -18.25
N GLY A 98 14.49 3.55 -17.13
CA GLY A 98 15.76 4.18 -16.77
C GLY A 98 15.65 5.59 -16.17
N ILE A 99 14.44 6.03 -15.82
CA ILE A 99 14.18 7.34 -15.19
C ILE A 99 14.50 7.22 -13.70
N ARG A 100 15.32 8.16 -13.18
CA ARG A 100 15.77 8.22 -11.78
C ARG A 100 15.32 9.49 -11.10
#